data_AF-A0A7C2YVD8-F1
#
_entry.id   AF-A0A7C2YVD8-F1
#
_cell.length_a   1.000
_cell.length_b   1.000
_cell.length_c   1.000
_cell.angle_alpha   90.00
_cell.angle_beta   90.00
_cell.angle_gamma   90.00
#
_symmetry.space_group_name_H-M   'P 1'
#
loop_
_entity.id
_entity.type
_entity.pdbx_description
1 polymer ?
#
loop_
_entity_poly.entity_id
_entity_poly.type
_entity_poly.pdbx_seq_one_letter_code
_entity_poly.pdbx_strand_id
1 'polypeptide(L)'
;MARLQRVFVRGEFLPDVRIFKRWKRELKKANKNKRGRPFLFPDSFVRWQAIWPRVDYRGLEGIARRLKAIGLIPDADDYTTA
;
A
#
# COMPACT_ATOMS: atom_id res chain seq x y z
N MET A 1 -21.28 19.21 12.12
CA MET A 1 -20.59 18.10 11.43
C MET A 1 -19.09 18.27 11.60
N ALA A 2 -18.44 17.46 12.45
CA ALA A 2 -17.01 17.57 12.70
C ALA A 2 -16.22 16.90 11.56
N ARG A 3 -15.49 17.71 10.79
CA ARG A 3 -14.53 17.24 9.78
C ARG A 3 -13.32 16.66 10.52
N LEU A 4 -13.15 15.34 10.49
CA LEU A 4 -11.94 14.68 11.02
C LEU A 4 -10.73 15.07 10.17
N GLN A 5 -10.11 16.21 10.48
CA GLN A 5 -8.79 16.55 9.97
C GLN A 5 -7.77 15.87 10.86
N ARG A 6 -7.20 14.76 10.40
CA ARG A 6 -6.10 14.08 11.09
C ARG A 6 -4.85 14.94 10.93
N VAL A 7 -4.49 15.67 11.97
CA VAL A 7 -3.26 16.47 12.02
C VAL A 7 -2.09 15.51 12.17
N PHE A 8 -1.17 15.50 11.20
CA PHE A 8 0.06 14.70 11.26
C PHE A 8 1.22 15.57 11.75
N VAL A 9 1.80 15.22 12.89
CA VAL A 9 3.01 15.87 13.44
C VAL A 9 4.22 15.42 12.61
N ARG A 10 5.08 16.35 12.20
CA ARG A 10 6.30 16.04 11.42
C ARG A 10 7.32 15.34 12.31
N GLY A 11 7.84 14.20 11.84
CA GLY A 11 9.00 13.52 12.44
C GLY A 11 8.69 12.21 13.19
N GLU A 12 7.43 11.91 13.50
CA GLU A 12 7.03 10.69 14.25
C GLU A 12 6.14 9.73 13.46
N PHE A 13 5.96 9.96 12.15
CA PHE A 13 5.14 9.07 11.33
C PHE A 13 6.00 8.01 10.66
N LEU A 14 6.26 6.90 11.36
CA LEU A 14 6.60 5.64 10.70
C LEU A 14 5.29 5.08 10.12
N PRO A 15 5.17 4.93 8.79
CA PRO A 15 3.98 4.36 8.20
C PRO A 15 3.75 2.95 8.75
N ASP A 16 2.60 2.73 9.39
CA ASP A 16 2.33 1.50 10.12
C ASP A 16 2.35 0.27 9.18
N VAL A 17 3.43 -0.51 9.23
CA VAL A 17 3.60 -1.72 8.42
C VAL A 17 2.70 -2.88 8.88
N ARG A 18 2.05 -2.78 10.05
CA ARG A 18 1.09 -3.80 10.54
C ARG A 18 -0.14 -3.89 9.65
N ILE A 19 -0.42 -2.88 8.81
CA ILE A 19 -1.50 -2.95 7.83
C ILE A 19 -1.32 -4.14 6.86
N PHE A 20 -0.08 -4.52 6.55
CA PHE A 20 0.22 -5.61 5.62
C PHE A 20 -0.23 -6.98 6.13
N LYS A 21 -0.44 -7.15 7.45
CA LYS A 21 -1.03 -8.37 8.02
C LYS A 21 -2.43 -8.67 7.49
N ARG A 22 -3.13 -7.66 6.96
CA ARG A 22 -4.49 -7.78 6.42
C ARG A 22 -4.54 -8.01 4.91
N TRP A 23 -3.39 -8.06 4.22
CA TRP A 23 -3.28 -8.17 2.76
C TRP A 23 -4.22 -9.21 2.14
N LYS A 24 -4.10 -10.48 2.57
CA LYS A 24 -4.91 -11.59 2.05
C LYS A 24 -6.40 -11.39 2.32
N ARG A 25 -6.75 -10.85 3.49
CA ARG A 25 -8.15 -10.60 3.88
C ARG A 25 -8.77 -9.50 3.04
N GLU A 26 -8.02 -8.42 2.81
CA GLU A 26 -8.47 -7.30 1.97
C GLU A 26 -8.67 -7.72 0.53
N LEU A 27 -7.70 -8.43 -0.07
CA LEU A 27 -7.85 -8.95 -1.43
C LEU A 27 -9.04 -9.90 -1.55
N LYS A 28 -9.22 -10.83 -0.60
CA LYS A 28 -10.38 -11.73 -0.60
C LYS A 28 -11.70 -10.96 -0.54
N LYS A 29 -11.76 -9.89 0.25
CA LYS A 29 -12.96 -9.04 0.37
C LYS A 29 -13.20 -8.22 -0.90
N ALA A 30 -12.17 -7.56 -1.42
CA ALA A 30 -12.25 -6.68 -2.59
C ALA A 30 -12.54 -7.43 -3.89
N ASN A 31 -12.06 -8.67 -4.00
CA ASN A 31 -12.31 -9.53 -5.16
C ASN A 31 -13.56 -10.42 -5.01
N LYS A 32 -14.30 -10.35 -3.89
CA LYS A 32 -15.52 -11.13 -3.70
C LYS A 32 -16.53 -10.77 -4.79
N ASN A 33 -16.95 -11.75 -5.59
CA ASN A 33 -17.90 -11.61 -6.69
C ASN A 33 -17.47 -10.61 -7.79
N LYS A 34 -16.20 -10.21 -7.84
CA LYS A 34 -15.70 -9.33 -8.90
C LYS A 34 -15.68 -10.09 -10.23
N ARG A 35 -16.32 -9.53 -11.25
CA ARG A 35 -16.21 -10.01 -12.64
C ARG A 35 -15.10 -9.21 -13.35
N GLY A 36 -14.21 -9.89 -14.08
CA GLY A 36 -13.03 -9.29 -14.71
C GLY A 36 -11.74 -9.50 -13.92
N ARG A 37 -10.67 -8.76 -14.25
CA ARG A 37 -9.34 -8.93 -13.63
C ARG A 37 -9.40 -8.64 -12.12
N PRO A 38 -8.91 -9.55 -11.26
CA PRO A 38 -8.86 -9.32 -9.82
C PRO A 38 -7.88 -8.20 -9.45
N PHE A 39 -8.15 -7.52 -8.34
CA PHE A 39 -7.18 -6.66 -7.68
C PHE A 39 -6.00 -7.50 -7.18
N LEU A 40 -4.79 -7.01 -7.43
CA LEU A 40 -3.54 -7.66 -7.00
C LEU A 40 -3.00 -7.07 -5.69
N PHE A 41 -3.30 -5.80 -5.43
CA PHE A 41 -2.82 -5.06 -4.27
C PHE A 41 -4.00 -4.57 -3.42
N PRO A 42 -3.92 -4.62 -2.08
CA PRO A 42 -4.96 -4.14 -1.19
C PRO A 42 -5.01 -2.60 -1.17
N ASP A 43 -6.18 -2.03 -0.92
CA ASP A 43 -6.38 -0.57 -0.81
C ASP A 43 -5.48 0.05 0.28
N SER A 44 -5.25 -0.67 1.38
CA SER A 44 -4.33 -0.24 2.42
C SER A 44 -2.88 -0.07 1.95
N PHE A 45 -2.38 -0.93 1.04
CA PHE A 45 -1.05 -0.81 0.46
C PHE A 45 -0.96 0.41 -0.47
N VAL A 46 -1.96 0.60 -1.33
CA VAL A 46 -2.03 1.76 -2.24
C VAL A 46 -2.06 3.07 -1.45
N ARG A 47 -2.87 3.14 -0.39
CA ARG A 47 -2.91 4.32 0.49
C ARG A 47 -1.61 4.53 1.25
N TRP A 48 -0.94 3.46 1.66
CA TRP A 48 0.36 3.55 2.31
C TRP A 48 1.42 4.18 1.38
N GLN A 49 1.42 3.79 0.10
CA GLN A 49 2.28 4.40 -0.91
C GLN A 49 1.94 5.88 -1.15
N ALA A 50 0.65 6.23 -1.15
CA ALA A 50 0.18 7.61 -1.32
C ALA A 50 0.63 8.58 -0.20
N ILE A 51 1.10 8.09 0.95
CA ILE A 51 1.63 8.93 2.05
C ILE A 51 3.01 9.50 1.72
N TRP A 52 3.65 9.05 0.63
CA TRP A 52 4.98 9.47 0.21
C TRP A 52 4.94 10.40 -1.01
N PRO A 53 4.35 11.61 -0.93
CA PRO A 53 4.11 12.47 -2.11
C PRO A 53 5.39 13.02 -2.76
N ARG A 54 6.56 12.81 -2.14
CA ARG A 54 7.87 13.25 -2.65
C ARG A 54 8.72 12.10 -3.20
N VAL A 55 8.21 10.87 -3.12
CA VAL A 55 8.87 9.70 -3.69
C VAL A 55 8.20 9.43 -5.04
N ASP A 56 9.00 9.32 -6.09
CA ASP A 56 8.50 9.01 -7.42
C ASP A 56 8.07 7.53 -7.51
N TYR A 57 7.39 7.16 -8.60
CA TYR A 57 6.88 5.78 -8.76
C TYR A 57 8.00 4.73 -8.70
N ARG A 58 9.19 5.02 -9.26
CA ARG A 58 10.33 4.09 -9.18
C ARG A 58 10.89 3.98 -7.77
N GLY A 59 10.96 5.08 -7.03
CA GLY A 59 11.32 5.04 -5.61
C GLY A 59 10.32 4.22 -4.78
N LEU A 60 9.02 4.38 -5.03
CA LEU A 60 7.96 3.60 -4.37
C LEU A 60 8.07 2.11 -4.67
N GLU A 61 8.35 1.75 -5.92
CA GLU A 61 8.62 0.37 -6.32
C GLU A 61 9.88 -0.19 -5.63
N GLY A 62 10.96 0.58 -5.55
CA GLY A 62 12.17 0.17 -4.84
C GLY A 62 11.90 -0.13 -3.36
N ILE A 63 11.10 0.71 -2.71
CA ILE A 63 10.64 0.48 -1.32
C ILE A 63 9.81 -0.80 -1.24
N ALA A 64 8.83 -0.99 -2.12
CA ALA A 64 7.98 -2.18 -2.13
C ALA A 64 8.79 -3.47 -2.37
N ARG A 65 9.71 -3.47 -3.33
CA ARG A 65 10.63 -4.59 -3.59
C ARG A 65 11.47 -4.91 -2.35
N ARG A 66 11.95 -3.89 -1.62
CA ARG A 66 12.70 -4.11 -0.37
C ARG A 66 11.81 -4.70 0.73
N LEU A 67 10.58 -4.21 0.89
CA LEU A 67 9.60 -4.76 1.84
C LEU A 67 9.26 -6.23 1.54
N LYS A 68 9.15 -6.58 0.25
CA LYS A 68 8.96 -7.96 -0.20
C LYS A 68 10.17 -8.82 0.13
N ALA A 69 11.38 -8.32 -0.14
CA ALA A 69 12.63 -9.04 0.12
C ALA A 69 12.83 -9.39 1.61
N ILE A 70 12.32 -8.56 2.54
CA ILE A 70 12.36 -8.84 3.98
C ILE A 70 11.11 -9.57 4.50
N GLY A 71 10.20 -9.98 3.61
CA GLY A 71 9.01 -10.77 3.95
C GLY A 71 7.87 -10.01 4.64
N LEU A 72 7.88 -8.66 4.61
CA LEU A 72 6.80 -7.86 5.22
C LEU A 72 5.54 -7.80 4.35
N ILE A 73 5.70 -7.87 3.02
CA ILE A 73 4.60 -7.93 2.06
C ILE A 73 4.80 -9.15 1.15
N PRO A 74 3.72 -9.76 0.65
CA PRO A 74 3.82 -10.93 -0.22
C PRO A 74 4.26 -10.58 -1.64
N ASP A 75 3.98 -9.36 -2.11
CA ASP A 75 4.29 -8.93 -3.46
C ASP A 75 4.58 -7.44 -3.55
N ALA A 76 5.22 -7.03 -4.65
CA ALA A 76 5.56 -5.65 -4.97
C ALA A 76 4.98 -5.27 -6.33
N ASP A 77 4.59 -4.02 -6.45
CA ASP A 77 4.16 -3.38 -7.69
C ASP A 77 5.33 -3.21 -8.67
N ASP A 78 4.99 -3.10 -9.96
CA ASP A 78 5.91 -2.87 -11.07
C ASP A 78 5.34 -1.73 -11.92
N TYR A 79 6.06 -0.61 -11.95
CA TYR A 79 5.70 0.57 -12.75
C TYR A 79 6.50 0.65 -14.05
N THR A 80 7.26 -0.38 -14.39
CA THR A 80 7.98 -0.43 -15.66
C THR A 80 6.96 -0.53 -16.79
N THR A 81 6.97 0.46 -17.67
CA THR A 81 6.26 0.34 -18.95
C THR A 81 7.21 -0.31 -19.94
N ALA A 82 6.83 -1.47 -20.49
CA ALA A 82 7.58 -2.17 -21.53
C ALA A 82 7.59 -1.39 -22.84
#